data_AF-A0A1H1XRT9-F1
#
_entry.id   AF-A0A1H1XRT9-F1
#
_cell.length_a   1.000
_cell.length_b   1.000
_cell.length_c   1.000
_cell.angle_alpha   90.00
_cell.angle_beta   90.00
_cell.angle_gamma   90.00
#
_symmetry.space_group_name_H-M   'P 1'
#
loop_
_entity.id
_entity.type
_entity.pdbx_description
1 polymer ?
#
loop_
_entity_poly.entity_id
_entity_poly.type
_entity_poly.pdbx_seq_one_letter_code
_entity_poly.pdbx_strand_id
1 'polypeptide(L)'
;MVCGGLSLVMLFGSKWYALSLLLALGIPMFLIPFAWETLRPLPLPVLFNRRTREVYFEQSGTLYHTPWDDIQAIAGEFMIIGPQMGGMRCASLEVLMHRFEHPQEQILVGLGLPMGKTLSLQKSLWEYIRAYMNNGPWFDKDGRHSESDAYVKRLQSARIKRTDWHKHTLEKIRKDKAESQGKNYLSGLDAAMLIGNLLFYPMNWVHEFTNSIARRRPRKSWPKVVEERLRPDGPTSRLVDLERERGLNVQRTV
;
A
#
# COMPACT_ATOMS: atom_id res chain seq x y z
N MET A 1 -11.03 22.07 -5.99
CA MET A 1 -11.38 22.26 -7.42
C MET A 1 -12.18 23.51 -7.71
N VAL A 2 -12.99 24.03 -6.77
CA VAL A 2 -13.77 25.28 -6.96
C VAL A 2 -12.88 26.51 -7.27
N CYS A 3 -11.70 26.63 -6.66
CA CYS A 3 -10.80 27.78 -6.90
C CYS A 3 -10.13 27.77 -8.30
N GLY A 4 -9.97 26.61 -8.94
CA GLY A 4 -9.29 26.51 -10.24
C GLY A 4 -10.15 27.03 -11.39
N GLY A 5 -11.46 26.73 -11.38
CA GLY A 5 -12.40 27.20 -12.41
C GLY A 5 -12.67 28.71 -12.32
N LEU A 6 -12.79 29.25 -11.09
CA LEU A 6 -12.97 30.69 -10.86
C LEU A 6 -11.74 31.52 -11.32
N SER A 7 -10.53 30.98 -11.16
CA SER A 7 -9.30 31.64 -11.60
C SER A 7 -9.24 31.80 -13.12
N LEU A 8 -9.76 30.82 -13.87
CA LEU A 8 -9.77 30.84 -15.34
C LEU A 8 -10.79 31.83 -15.91
N VAL A 9 -11.96 31.97 -15.26
CA VAL A 9 -12.98 32.98 -15.59
C VAL A 9 -12.50 34.40 -15.28
N MET A 10 -11.71 34.59 -14.23
CA MET A 10 -11.16 35.90 -13.86
C MET A 10 -9.98 36.36 -14.73
N LEU A 11 -9.27 35.41 -15.38
CA LEU A 11 -8.22 35.68 -16.36
C LEU A 11 -8.75 36.40 -17.61
N PHE A 12 -9.97 36.08 -18.04
CA PHE A 12 -10.66 36.77 -19.14
C PHE A 12 -11.32 38.09 -18.72
N GLY A 13 -11.48 38.34 -17.42
CA GLY A 13 -12.17 39.52 -16.87
C GLY A 13 -11.27 40.69 -16.45
N SER A 14 -9.96 40.66 -16.75
CA SER A 14 -8.99 41.71 -16.39
C SER A 14 -8.94 42.08 -14.90
N LYS A 15 -9.26 41.14 -13.99
CA LYS A 15 -9.19 41.32 -12.53
C LYS A 15 -7.93 40.66 -11.95
N TRP A 16 -6.77 41.14 -12.37
CA TRP A 16 -5.45 40.63 -11.96
C TRP A 16 -5.25 40.58 -10.44
N TYR A 17 -5.82 41.53 -9.69
CA TYR A 17 -5.78 41.57 -8.23
C TYR A 17 -6.53 40.40 -7.58
N ALA A 18 -7.67 39.97 -8.15
CA ALA A 18 -8.42 38.83 -7.63
C ALA A 18 -7.72 37.51 -7.92
N LEU A 19 -7.07 37.40 -9.10
CA LEU A 19 -6.24 36.24 -9.46
C LEU A 19 -5.02 36.12 -8.55
N SER A 20 -4.31 37.23 -8.27
CA SER A 20 -3.14 37.21 -7.39
C SER A 20 -3.53 36.84 -5.96
N LEU A 21 -4.66 37.33 -5.43
CA LEU A 21 -5.17 36.96 -4.11
C LEU A 21 -5.56 35.47 -4.03
N LEU A 22 -6.23 34.94 -5.07
CA LEU A 22 -6.62 33.52 -5.13
C LEU A 22 -5.41 32.57 -5.21
N LEU A 23 -4.38 32.94 -5.96
CA LEU A 23 -3.13 32.18 -6.01
C LEU A 23 -2.36 32.29 -4.70
N ALA A 24 -2.25 33.50 -4.13
CA ALA A 24 -1.54 33.75 -2.88
C ALA A 24 -2.16 33.03 -1.67
N LEU A 25 -3.49 32.84 -1.64
CA LEU A 25 -4.17 32.09 -0.58
C LEU A 25 -4.34 30.60 -0.91
N GLY A 26 -4.64 30.29 -2.16
CA GLY A 26 -4.91 28.91 -2.60
C GLY A 26 -3.66 28.03 -2.62
N ILE A 27 -2.51 28.59 -3.04
CA ILE A 27 -1.25 27.85 -3.11
C ILE A 27 -0.78 27.42 -1.71
N PRO A 28 -0.68 28.30 -0.69
CA PRO A 28 -0.28 27.89 0.66
C PRO A 28 -1.28 26.92 1.29
N MET A 29 -2.58 27.11 1.07
CA MET A 29 -3.61 26.21 1.62
C MET A 29 -3.50 24.78 1.05
N PHE A 30 -2.91 24.60 -0.13
CA PHE A 30 -2.60 23.28 -0.68
C PHE A 30 -1.19 22.81 -0.27
N LEU A 31 -0.18 23.67 -0.41
CA LEU A 31 1.22 23.31 -0.16
C LEU A 31 1.50 23.01 1.31
N ILE A 32 0.88 23.72 2.26
CA ILE A 32 1.11 23.51 3.69
C ILE A 32 0.60 22.12 4.14
N PRO A 33 -0.67 21.73 3.89
CA PRO A 33 -1.13 20.37 4.20
C PRO A 33 -0.38 19.31 3.38
N PHE A 34 -0.05 19.60 2.11
CA PHE A 34 0.72 18.68 1.28
C PHE A 34 2.10 18.43 1.86
N ALA A 35 2.84 19.48 2.25
CA ALA A 35 4.14 19.36 2.87
C ALA A 35 4.02 18.67 4.22
N TRP A 36 3.03 19.03 5.05
CA TRP A 36 2.79 18.39 6.33
C TRP A 36 2.52 16.89 6.20
N GLU A 37 1.58 16.50 5.34
CA GLU A 37 1.25 15.09 5.07
C GLU A 37 2.43 14.34 4.46
N THR A 38 3.16 14.99 3.55
CA THR A 38 4.33 14.38 2.92
C THR A 38 5.49 14.26 3.90
N LEU A 39 5.65 15.16 4.87
CA LEU A 39 6.75 15.18 5.83
C LEU A 39 6.50 14.33 7.07
N ARG A 40 5.23 14.02 7.40
CA ARG A 40 4.91 13.14 8.52
C ARG A 40 5.59 11.77 8.36
N PRO A 41 6.12 11.19 9.44
CA PRO A 41 6.57 9.80 9.42
C PRO A 41 5.37 8.91 9.17
N LEU A 42 5.41 8.12 8.10
CA LEU A 42 4.44 7.07 7.84
C LEU A 42 4.74 5.87 8.73
N PRO A 43 3.73 5.19 9.28
CA PRO A 43 3.96 3.95 10.01
C PRO A 43 4.67 2.96 9.09
N LEU A 44 5.69 2.29 9.63
CA LEU A 44 6.44 1.30 8.87
C LEU A 44 5.54 0.10 8.55
N PRO A 45 5.56 -0.40 7.31
CA PRO A 45 4.79 -1.59 6.96
C PRO A 45 5.38 -2.81 7.67
N VAL A 46 4.56 -3.83 7.91
CA VAL A 46 5.07 -5.14 8.34
C VAL A 46 6.03 -5.68 7.29
N LEU A 47 7.23 -6.05 7.71
CA LEU A 47 8.31 -6.49 6.85
C LEU A 47 8.58 -7.97 7.04
N PHE A 48 8.53 -8.72 5.94
CA PHE A 48 8.83 -10.15 5.92
C PHE A 48 10.21 -10.37 5.32
N ASN A 49 11.18 -10.76 6.15
CA ASN A 49 12.53 -11.09 5.69
C ASN A 49 12.67 -12.59 5.47
N ARG A 50 12.65 -13.00 4.19
CA ARG A 50 12.79 -14.40 3.80
C ARG A 50 14.16 -14.98 4.15
N ARG A 51 15.23 -14.18 4.09
CA ARG A 51 16.61 -14.67 4.28
C ARG A 51 16.88 -15.06 5.73
N THR A 52 16.43 -14.23 6.67
CA THR A 52 16.53 -14.53 8.12
C THR A 52 15.34 -15.34 8.64
N ARG A 53 14.28 -15.49 7.83
CA ARG A 53 13.00 -16.08 8.25
C ARG A 53 12.45 -15.38 9.49
N GLU A 54 12.38 -14.06 9.44
CA GLU A 54 11.82 -13.21 10.51
C GLU A 54 10.82 -12.20 9.96
N VAL A 55 9.88 -11.83 10.81
CA VAL A 55 8.92 -10.76 10.54
C VAL A 55 9.21 -9.60 11.48
N TYR A 56 9.28 -8.39 10.93
CA TYR A 56 9.54 -7.16 11.67
C TYR A 56 8.35 -6.22 11.59
N PHE A 57 8.06 -5.56 12.70
CA PHE A 57 7.09 -4.49 12.78
C PHE A 57 7.64 -3.39 13.67
N GLU A 58 7.43 -2.14 13.30
CA GLU A 58 7.88 -1.01 14.09
C GLU A 58 6.69 -0.10 14.35
N GLN A 59 6.55 0.32 15.61
CA GLN A 59 5.53 1.22 16.04
C GLN A 59 6.11 2.24 17.03
N SER A 60 6.06 3.51 16.66
CA SER A 60 6.40 4.65 17.54
C SER A 60 7.80 4.56 18.16
N GLY A 61 8.80 4.14 17.38
CA GLY A 61 10.20 3.94 17.78
C GLY A 61 10.49 2.58 18.41
N THR A 62 9.49 1.74 18.61
CA THR A 62 9.64 0.41 19.23
C THR A 62 9.63 -0.68 18.16
N LEU A 63 10.68 -1.51 18.15
CA LEU A 63 10.82 -2.65 17.23
C LEU A 63 10.19 -3.90 17.84
N TYR A 64 9.33 -4.54 17.06
CA TYR A 64 8.75 -5.84 17.33
C TYR A 64 9.21 -6.83 16.27
N HIS A 65 9.42 -8.07 16.68
CA HIS A 65 9.84 -9.13 15.81
C HIS A 65 9.26 -10.48 16.23
N THR A 66 9.20 -11.39 15.26
CA THR A 66 8.84 -12.78 15.53
C THR A 66 9.53 -13.70 14.51
N PRO A 67 10.08 -14.85 14.94
CA PRO A 67 10.62 -15.82 14.01
C PRO A 67 9.49 -16.42 13.18
N TRP A 68 9.72 -16.58 11.88
CA TRP A 68 8.72 -17.10 10.96
C TRP A 68 8.40 -18.59 11.22
N ASP A 69 9.36 -19.37 11.73
CA ASP A 69 9.17 -20.80 11.95
C ASP A 69 8.21 -21.10 13.13
N ASP A 70 8.22 -20.24 14.15
CA ASP A 70 7.36 -20.35 15.34
C ASP A 70 6.28 -19.24 15.36
N ILE A 71 5.88 -18.76 14.18
CA ILE A 71 4.92 -17.66 14.07
C ILE A 71 3.51 -18.10 14.50
N GLN A 72 2.92 -17.37 15.43
CA GLN A 72 1.52 -17.55 15.81
C GLN A 72 0.66 -16.52 15.09
N ALA A 73 -0.28 -17.00 14.28
CA ALA A 73 -1.23 -16.17 13.55
C ALA A 73 -2.67 -16.56 13.90
N ILE A 74 -3.50 -15.56 14.17
CA ILE A 74 -4.90 -15.71 14.53
C ILE A 74 -5.73 -15.05 13.44
N ALA A 75 -6.67 -15.80 12.86
CA ALA A 75 -7.65 -15.28 11.92
C ALA A 75 -9.03 -15.27 12.58
N GLY A 76 -9.62 -14.09 12.74
CA GLY A 76 -10.91 -13.90 13.38
C GLY A 76 -11.91 -13.23 12.45
N GLU A 77 -13.15 -13.75 12.41
CA GLU A 77 -14.28 -13.06 11.77
C GLU A 77 -15.12 -12.38 12.83
N PHE A 78 -15.51 -11.13 12.59
CA PHE A 78 -16.35 -10.35 13.48
C PHE A 78 -17.26 -9.42 12.68
N MET A 79 -18.32 -8.96 13.32
CA MET A 79 -19.25 -8.00 12.74
C MET A 79 -19.11 -6.67 13.48
N ILE A 80 -18.85 -5.59 12.74
CA ILE A 80 -18.93 -4.24 13.28
C ILE A 80 -20.35 -3.74 13.02
N ILE A 81 -21.04 -3.31 14.07
CA ILE A 81 -22.38 -2.73 13.97
C ILE A 81 -22.27 -1.25 14.33
N GLY A 82 -22.46 -0.38 13.33
CA GLY A 82 -22.39 1.07 13.49
C GLY A 82 -23.75 1.73 13.29
N PRO A 83 -24.11 2.78 14.07
CA PRO A 83 -25.39 3.49 13.93
C PRO A 83 -25.67 4.03 12.52
N GLN A 84 -24.61 4.42 11.79
CA GLN A 84 -24.70 5.00 10.44
C GLN A 84 -24.23 4.04 9.33
N MET A 85 -23.52 2.97 9.68
CA MET A 85 -22.86 2.07 8.71
C MET A 85 -23.56 0.72 8.57
N GLY A 86 -24.58 0.43 9.39
CA GLY A 86 -25.21 -0.88 9.44
C GLY A 86 -24.28 -1.96 9.98
N GLY A 87 -24.62 -3.24 9.72
CA GLY A 87 -23.77 -4.38 10.05
C GLY A 87 -22.78 -4.67 8.93
N MET A 88 -21.48 -4.61 9.23
CA MET A 88 -20.41 -4.91 8.29
C MET A 88 -19.60 -6.11 8.77
N ARG A 89 -19.58 -7.17 7.97
CA ARG A 89 -18.70 -8.33 8.21
C ARG A 89 -17.26 -7.95 7.93
N CYS A 90 -16.40 -8.27 8.88
CA CYS A 90 -14.97 -8.02 8.84
C CYS A 90 -14.25 -9.30 9.21
N ALA A 91 -13.07 -9.50 8.64
CA ALA A 91 -12.17 -10.58 9.04
C ALA A 91 -10.77 -10.02 9.21
N SER A 92 -10.16 -10.22 10.37
CA SER A 92 -8.79 -9.81 10.66
C SER A 92 -7.86 -11.02 10.61
N LEU A 93 -6.60 -10.77 10.23
CA LEU A 93 -5.49 -11.71 10.29
C LEU A 93 -4.39 -11.02 11.08
N GLU A 94 -4.14 -11.54 12.28
CA GLU A 94 -3.23 -10.94 13.25
C GLU A 94 -2.08 -11.90 13.56
N VAL A 95 -0.89 -11.34 13.75
CA VAL A 95 0.32 -12.10 14.09
C VAL A 95 0.83 -11.64 15.44
N LEU A 96 1.19 -12.59 16.29
CA LEU A 96 1.83 -12.32 17.57
C LEU A 96 3.30 -11.95 17.37
N MET A 97 3.69 -10.79 17.91
CA MET A 97 5.06 -10.29 17.84
C MET A 97 5.58 -9.88 19.21
N HIS A 98 6.87 -10.10 19.43
CA HIS A 98 7.57 -9.78 20.67
C HIS A 98 8.34 -8.48 20.50
N ARG A 99 8.41 -7.67 21.55
CA ARG A 99 9.25 -6.48 21.56
C ARG A 99 10.73 -6.89 21.60
N PHE A 100 11.53 -6.25 20.75
CA PHE A 100 12.98 -6.44 20.75
C PHE A 100 13.58 -6.03 22.10
N GLU A 101 14.46 -6.87 22.66
CA GLU A 101 15.06 -6.77 24.00
C GLU A 101 14.12 -7.02 25.19
N HIS A 102 12.80 -7.04 24.96
CA HIS A 102 11.77 -7.23 25.99
C HIS A 102 10.76 -8.32 25.56
N PRO A 103 11.15 -9.61 25.53
CA PRO A 103 10.32 -10.68 24.97
C PRO A 103 9.02 -10.96 25.74
N GLN A 104 8.87 -10.41 26.95
CA GLN A 104 7.64 -10.49 27.75
C GLN A 104 6.54 -9.57 27.22
N GLU A 105 6.90 -8.51 26.48
CA GLU A 105 5.93 -7.60 25.89
C GLU A 105 5.54 -8.11 24.50
N GLN A 106 4.29 -8.55 24.37
CA GLN A 106 3.74 -9.14 23.16
C GLN A 106 2.58 -8.30 22.63
N ILE A 107 2.50 -8.16 21.31
CA ILE A 107 1.41 -7.46 20.63
C ILE A 107 0.86 -8.30 19.46
N LEU A 108 -0.43 -8.17 19.21
CA LEU A 108 -1.07 -8.71 18.00
C LEU A 108 -1.09 -7.64 16.91
N VAL A 109 -0.44 -7.95 15.78
CA VAL A 109 -0.30 -7.03 14.65
C VAL A 109 -1.14 -7.51 13.49
N GLY A 110 -2.11 -6.69 13.07
CA GLY A 110 -2.94 -6.97 11.90
C GLY A 110 -2.17 -6.85 10.59
N LEU A 111 -2.17 -7.92 9.77
CA LEU A 111 -1.49 -7.99 8.47
C LEU A 111 -2.24 -7.27 7.33
N GLY A 112 -3.35 -6.61 7.62
CA GLY A 112 -4.06 -5.78 6.65
C GLY A 112 -5.40 -5.28 7.17
N LEU A 113 -6.07 -4.47 6.36
CA LEU A 113 -7.39 -3.93 6.70
C LEU A 113 -8.42 -5.07 6.81
N PRO A 114 -9.20 -5.15 7.91
CA PRO A 114 -10.16 -6.22 8.13
C PRO A 114 -11.52 -6.00 7.44
N MET A 115 -11.81 -4.76 7.03
CA MET A 115 -13.12 -4.36 6.50
C MET A 115 -13.44 -5.00 5.15
N GLY A 116 -14.66 -5.54 5.01
CA GLY A 116 -15.17 -6.12 3.78
C GLY A 116 -14.48 -7.42 3.35
N LYS A 117 -13.69 -8.03 4.25
CA LYS A 117 -13.01 -9.29 4.00
C LYS A 117 -13.72 -10.44 4.68
N THR A 118 -13.66 -11.60 4.05
CA THR A 118 -14.12 -12.87 4.62
C THR A 118 -12.97 -13.61 5.28
N LEU A 119 -13.30 -14.53 6.18
CA LEU A 119 -12.32 -15.43 6.78
C LEU A 119 -11.58 -16.25 5.70
N SER A 120 -12.27 -16.68 4.64
CA SER A 120 -11.66 -17.40 3.52
C SER A 120 -10.59 -16.58 2.80
N LEU A 121 -10.83 -15.28 2.60
CA LEU A 121 -9.87 -14.39 1.97
C LEU A 121 -8.64 -14.17 2.86
N GLN A 122 -8.83 -14.05 4.18
CA GLN A 122 -7.71 -13.93 5.13
C GLN A 122 -6.88 -15.23 5.21
N LYS A 123 -7.52 -16.40 5.19
CA LYS A 123 -6.81 -17.69 5.07
C LYS A 123 -6.02 -17.79 3.77
N SER A 124 -6.60 -17.33 2.67
CA SER A 124 -5.92 -17.30 1.36
C SER A 124 -4.72 -16.35 1.38
N LEU A 125 -4.84 -15.20 2.05
CA LEU A 125 -3.72 -14.27 2.26
C LEU A 125 -2.61 -14.92 3.09
N TRP A 126 -2.97 -15.62 4.16
CA TRP A 126 -1.99 -16.34 4.99
C TRP A 126 -1.24 -17.40 4.17
N GLU A 127 -1.95 -18.21 3.38
CA GLU A 127 -1.34 -19.21 2.50
C GLU A 127 -0.42 -18.57 1.45
N TYR A 128 -0.80 -17.41 0.91
CA TYR A 128 0.06 -16.65 0.01
C TYR A 128 1.36 -16.20 0.69
N ILE A 129 1.28 -15.62 1.89
CA ILE A 129 2.45 -15.20 2.66
C ILE A 129 3.32 -16.41 3.00
N ARG A 130 2.71 -17.54 3.39
CA ARG A 130 3.40 -18.79 3.68
C ARG A 130 4.15 -19.32 2.46
N ALA A 131 3.50 -19.37 1.31
CA ALA A 131 4.12 -19.79 0.06
C ALA A 131 5.27 -18.85 -0.34
N TYR A 132 5.10 -17.54 -0.14
CA TYR A 132 6.16 -16.55 -0.39
C TYR A 132 7.39 -16.78 0.49
N MET A 133 7.19 -16.99 1.79
CA MET A 133 8.28 -17.19 2.75
C MET A 133 9.00 -18.51 2.55
N ASN A 134 8.27 -19.59 2.24
CA ASN A 134 8.84 -20.92 2.08
C ASN A 134 9.39 -21.17 0.67
N ASN A 135 8.57 -20.95 -0.35
CA ASN A 135 8.90 -21.34 -1.72
C ASN A 135 9.58 -20.20 -2.49
N GLY A 136 9.26 -18.94 -2.15
CA GLY A 136 9.85 -17.75 -2.76
C GLY A 136 8.83 -16.88 -3.51
N PRO A 137 9.31 -15.78 -4.11
CA PRO A 137 8.44 -14.71 -4.61
C PRO A 137 7.72 -15.00 -5.93
N TRP A 138 8.17 -16.01 -6.66
CA TRP A 138 7.77 -16.26 -8.03
C TRP A 138 6.82 -17.44 -8.11
N PHE A 139 5.66 -17.17 -8.68
CA PHE A 139 4.58 -18.13 -8.85
C PHE A 139 4.19 -18.23 -10.31
N ASP A 140 3.75 -19.41 -10.72
CA ASP A 140 3.12 -19.62 -12.02
C ASP A 140 1.62 -19.28 -11.99
N LYS A 141 0.93 -19.53 -13.11
CA LYS A 141 -0.51 -19.32 -13.26
C LYS A 141 -1.36 -20.20 -12.34
N ASP A 142 -0.83 -21.34 -11.91
CA ASP A 142 -1.52 -22.36 -11.13
C ASP A 142 -1.20 -22.21 -9.62
N GLY A 143 -0.44 -21.18 -9.25
CA GLY A 143 -0.07 -20.87 -7.86
C GLY A 143 1.09 -21.69 -7.32
N ARG A 144 1.82 -22.41 -8.17
CA ARG A 144 3.02 -23.18 -7.79
C ARG A 144 4.26 -22.31 -7.93
N HIS A 145 5.33 -22.71 -7.26
CA HIS A 145 6.61 -22.02 -7.35
C HIS A 145 7.18 -22.08 -8.77
N SER A 146 7.74 -20.96 -9.22
CA SER A 146 8.46 -20.81 -10.48
C SER A 146 9.82 -20.18 -10.21
N GLU A 147 10.86 -20.52 -10.96
CA GLU A 147 12.14 -19.80 -10.87
C GLU A 147 12.11 -18.46 -11.63
N SER A 148 11.23 -18.35 -12.62
CA SER A 148 11.08 -17.17 -13.48
C SER A 148 10.07 -16.17 -12.91
N ASP A 149 10.41 -14.88 -12.99
CA ASP A 149 9.55 -13.76 -12.59
C ASP A 149 8.59 -13.27 -13.69
N ALA A 150 8.60 -13.92 -14.86
CA ALA A 150 7.86 -13.47 -16.05
C ALA A 150 6.34 -13.37 -15.80
N TYR A 151 5.73 -14.35 -15.15
CA TYR A 151 4.30 -14.35 -14.87
C TYR A 151 3.91 -13.24 -13.88
N VAL A 152 4.67 -13.09 -12.80
CA VAL A 152 4.44 -12.04 -11.79
C VAL A 152 4.64 -10.65 -12.41
N LYS A 153 5.66 -10.45 -13.24
CA LYS A 153 5.87 -9.20 -13.99
C LYS A 153 4.72 -8.91 -14.95
N ARG A 154 4.19 -9.92 -15.64
CA ARG A 154 3.02 -9.77 -16.50
C ARG A 154 1.80 -9.30 -15.70
N LEU A 155 1.53 -9.89 -14.53
CA LEU A 155 0.46 -9.43 -13.64
C LEU A 155 0.68 -8.00 -13.15
N GLN A 156 1.92 -7.64 -12.79
CA GLN A 156 2.26 -6.28 -12.40
C GLN A 156 2.10 -5.28 -13.55
N SER A 157 2.40 -5.66 -14.80
CA SER A 157 2.20 -4.81 -15.97
C SER A 157 0.74 -4.61 -16.34
N ALA A 158 -0.14 -5.55 -15.96
CA ALA A 158 -1.59 -5.39 -16.11
C ALA A 158 -2.18 -4.36 -15.14
N ARG A 159 -1.42 -3.91 -14.14
CA ARG A 159 -1.87 -2.89 -13.19
C ARG A 159 -1.99 -1.53 -13.88
N ILE A 160 -3.23 -1.08 -14.02
CA ILE A 160 -3.55 0.25 -14.55
C ILE A 160 -3.18 1.31 -13.51
N LYS A 161 -2.30 2.25 -13.89
CA LYS A 161 -2.01 3.45 -13.07
C LYS A 161 -3.16 4.45 -13.19
N ARG A 162 -3.30 5.34 -12.21
CA ARG A 162 -4.33 6.41 -12.25
C ARG A 162 -4.14 7.31 -13.48
N THR A 163 -2.90 7.57 -13.87
CA THR A 163 -2.54 8.34 -15.06
C THR A 163 -2.80 7.61 -16.38
N ASP A 164 -2.81 6.27 -16.38
CA ASP A 164 -3.04 5.45 -17.57
C ASP A 164 -4.53 5.28 -17.92
N TRP A 165 -5.46 5.74 -17.05
CA TRP A 165 -6.90 5.66 -17.32
C TRP A 165 -7.31 6.33 -18.62
N HIS A 166 -6.68 7.44 -18.99
CA HIS A 166 -6.98 8.12 -20.25
C HIS A 166 -6.65 7.23 -21.46
N LYS A 167 -5.48 6.58 -21.46
CA LYS A 167 -5.09 5.64 -22.52
C LYS A 167 -6.04 4.45 -22.57
N HIS A 168 -6.39 3.90 -21.42
CA HIS A 168 -7.33 2.78 -21.34
C HIS A 168 -8.71 3.15 -21.88
N THR A 169 -9.23 4.34 -21.57
CA THR A 169 -10.49 4.84 -22.15
C THR A 169 -10.40 4.99 -23.66
N LEU A 170 -9.29 5.53 -24.19
CA LEU A 170 -9.08 5.63 -25.64
C LEU A 170 -8.99 4.27 -26.33
N GLU A 171 -8.29 3.30 -25.73
CA GLU A 171 -8.19 1.94 -26.24
C GLU A 171 -9.54 1.24 -26.27
N LYS A 172 -10.36 1.42 -25.22
CA LYS A 172 -11.73 0.93 -25.18
C LYS A 172 -12.56 1.51 -26.33
N ILE A 173 -12.55 2.84 -26.49
CA ILE A 173 -13.30 3.50 -27.59
C ILE A 173 -12.82 3.03 -28.97
N ARG A 174 -11.51 2.79 -29.15
CA ARG A 174 -10.97 2.25 -30.41
C ARG A 174 -11.46 0.83 -30.68
N LYS A 175 -11.55 -0.02 -29.64
CA LYS A 175 -12.11 -1.38 -29.75
C LYS A 175 -13.60 -1.33 -30.08
N ASP A 176 -14.37 -0.55 -29.33
CA ASP A 176 -15.81 -0.38 -29.54
C ASP A 176 -16.08 0.16 -30.96
N LYS A 177 -15.23 1.07 -31.46
CA LYS A 177 -15.28 1.57 -32.85
C LYS A 177 -15.01 0.49 -33.89
N ALA A 178 -14.05 -0.40 -33.64
CA ALA A 178 -13.73 -1.50 -34.55
C ALA A 178 -14.85 -2.54 -34.57
N GLU A 179 -15.40 -2.89 -33.41
CA GLU A 179 -16.46 -3.89 -33.24
C GLU A 179 -17.80 -3.42 -33.84
N SER A 180 -18.10 -2.13 -33.75
CA SER A 180 -19.33 -1.57 -34.29
C SER A 180 -19.22 -1.06 -35.75
N GLN A 181 -18.11 -1.36 -36.43
CA GLN A 181 -17.80 -0.88 -37.78
C GLN A 181 -17.92 0.66 -37.90
N GLY A 182 -17.58 1.37 -36.82
CA GLY A 182 -17.64 2.83 -36.75
C GLY A 182 -19.04 3.42 -36.51
N LYS A 183 -20.07 2.62 -36.29
CA LYS A 183 -21.44 3.09 -35.99
C LYS A 183 -21.69 3.07 -34.49
N ASN A 184 -22.27 4.13 -33.92
CA ASN A 184 -22.72 4.19 -32.51
C ASN A 184 -21.69 3.71 -31.46
N TYR A 185 -20.40 3.97 -31.67
CA TYR A 185 -19.31 3.48 -30.82
C TYR A 185 -18.96 4.37 -29.62
N LEU A 186 -19.56 5.57 -29.54
CA LEU A 186 -19.18 6.58 -28.57
C LEU A 186 -20.39 6.92 -27.71
N SER A 187 -20.39 6.41 -26.47
CA SER A 187 -21.42 6.75 -25.50
C SER A 187 -21.13 8.11 -24.85
N GLY A 188 -22.18 8.81 -24.40
CA GLY A 188 -22.03 10.03 -23.60
C GLY A 188 -21.18 9.81 -22.34
N LEU A 189 -21.20 8.59 -21.80
CA LEU A 189 -20.37 8.18 -20.67
C LEU A 189 -18.88 8.09 -21.04
N ASP A 190 -18.54 7.60 -22.24
CA ASP A 190 -17.15 7.52 -22.71
C ASP A 190 -16.58 8.93 -22.96
N ALA A 191 -17.40 9.84 -23.51
CA ALA A 191 -17.04 11.26 -23.67
C ALA A 191 -16.83 11.93 -22.31
N ALA A 192 -17.72 11.70 -21.34
CA ALA A 192 -17.58 12.21 -19.98
C ALA A 192 -16.31 11.68 -19.29
N MET A 193 -15.98 10.39 -19.46
CA MET A 193 -14.75 9.81 -18.92
C MET A 193 -13.49 10.40 -19.56
N LEU A 194 -13.47 10.66 -20.88
CA LEU A 194 -12.32 11.29 -21.53
C LEU A 194 -12.06 12.71 -20.98
N ILE A 195 -13.11 13.52 -20.88
CA ILE A 195 -13.03 14.89 -20.36
C ILE A 195 -12.64 14.86 -18.88
N GLY A 196 -13.28 14.00 -18.08
CA GLY A 196 -12.95 13.82 -16.68
C GLY A 196 -11.49 13.41 -16.48
N ASN A 197 -11.03 12.38 -17.20
CA ASN A 197 -9.65 11.92 -17.09
C ASN A 197 -8.62 13.00 -17.45
N LEU A 198 -8.92 13.88 -18.42
CA LEU A 198 -8.07 15.02 -18.76
C LEU A 198 -8.08 16.08 -17.64
N LEU A 199 -9.26 16.45 -17.14
CA LEU A 199 -9.43 17.43 -16.07
C LEU A 199 -8.72 17.00 -14.77
N PHE A 200 -8.83 15.71 -14.44
CA PHE A 200 -8.25 15.13 -13.23
C PHE A 200 -6.81 14.63 -13.43
N TYR A 201 -6.25 14.71 -14.64
CA TYR A 201 -4.89 14.24 -14.92
C TYR A 201 -3.83 14.87 -14.00
N PRO A 202 -3.80 16.20 -13.78
CA PRO A 202 -2.82 16.81 -12.88
C PRO A 202 -2.95 16.29 -11.45
N MET A 203 -4.19 16.11 -10.98
CA MET A 203 -4.46 15.58 -9.63
C MET A 203 -3.99 14.13 -9.51
N ASN A 204 -4.28 13.29 -10.50
CA ASN A 204 -3.84 11.89 -10.54
C ASN A 204 -2.31 11.78 -10.58
N TRP A 205 -1.65 12.65 -11.35
CA TRP A 205 -0.19 12.73 -11.42
C TRP A 205 0.43 13.14 -10.08
N VAL A 206 -0.09 14.19 -9.43
CA VAL A 206 0.37 14.60 -8.09
C VAL A 206 0.20 13.45 -7.09
N HIS A 207 -0.95 12.78 -7.11
CA HIS A 207 -1.21 11.64 -6.21
C HIS A 207 -0.22 10.48 -6.45
N GLU A 208 0.08 10.14 -7.70
CA GLU A 208 1.08 9.13 -8.03
C GLU A 208 2.49 9.54 -7.60
N PHE A 209 2.86 10.80 -7.83
CA PHE A 209 4.13 11.37 -7.39
C PHE A 209 4.27 11.27 -5.87
N THR A 210 3.29 11.75 -5.11
CA THR A 210 3.28 11.67 -3.64
C THR A 210 3.36 10.22 -3.15
N ASN A 211 2.57 9.31 -3.73
CA ASN A 211 2.63 7.90 -3.38
C ASN A 211 3.99 7.26 -3.70
N SER A 212 4.63 7.66 -4.80
CA SER A 212 5.94 7.14 -5.18
C SER A 212 7.02 7.57 -4.18
N ILE A 213 6.93 8.79 -3.65
CA ILE A 213 7.81 9.29 -2.59
C ILE A 213 7.50 8.56 -1.29
N ALA A 214 6.22 8.48 -0.90
CA ALA A 214 5.77 7.80 0.32
C ALA A 214 6.26 6.35 0.37
N ARG A 215 6.16 5.59 -0.73
CA ARG A 215 6.62 4.19 -0.82
C ARG A 215 8.13 4.00 -0.58
N ARG A 216 8.95 5.02 -0.84
CA ARG A 216 10.42 4.95 -0.70
C ARG A 216 10.89 5.22 0.73
N ARG A 217 10.10 5.95 1.52
CA ARG A 217 10.49 6.39 2.87
C ARG A 217 10.68 5.25 3.87
N PRO A 218 9.79 4.25 3.98
CA PRO A 218 9.95 3.16 4.93
C PRO A 218 11.29 2.44 4.84
N ARG A 219 11.87 2.35 3.63
CA ARG A 219 13.16 1.68 3.41
C ARG A 219 14.32 2.33 4.15
N LYS A 220 14.26 3.62 4.47
CA LYS A 220 15.32 4.38 5.14
C LYS A 220 15.05 4.63 6.62
N SER A 221 13.88 4.21 7.12
CA SER A 221 13.42 4.51 8.47
C SER A 221 13.52 3.31 9.42
N TRP A 222 13.94 2.13 8.91
CA TRP A 222 14.16 0.96 9.76
C TRP A 222 15.37 1.16 10.69
N PRO A 223 15.34 0.62 11.93
CA PRO A 223 16.50 0.58 12.80
C PRO A 223 17.70 -0.11 12.13
N LYS A 224 18.92 0.35 12.42
CA LYS A 224 20.17 -0.17 11.81
C LYS A 224 20.30 -1.69 11.90
N VAL A 225 19.89 -2.27 13.04
CA VAL A 225 19.93 -3.72 13.28
C VAL A 225 19.10 -4.52 12.28
N VAL A 226 17.98 -3.96 11.82
CA VAL A 226 17.13 -4.54 10.76
C VAL A 226 17.72 -4.21 9.39
N GLU A 227 18.16 -2.97 9.16
CA GLU A 227 18.74 -2.55 7.88
C GLU A 227 19.93 -3.41 7.47
N GLU A 228 20.85 -3.71 8.39
CA GLU A 228 21.99 -4.58 8.16
C GLU A 228 21.56 -5.97 7.69
N ARG A 229 20.50 -6.54 8.28
CA ARG A 229 19.93 -7.84 7.91
C ARG A 229 19.13 -7.84 6.62
N LEU A 230 18.73 -6.67 6.13
CA LEU A 230 18.07 -6.53 4.83
C LEU A 230 19.08 -6.42 3.67
N ARG A 231 20.34 -6.10 3.95
CA ARG A 231 21.39 -6.05 2.92
C ARG A 231 21.68 -7.45 2.36
N PRO A 232 21.90 -7.62 1.05
CA PRO A 232 22.22 -8.91 0.44
C PRO A 232 23.42 -9.63 1.09
N ASP A 233 24.43 -8.86 1.52
CA ASP A 233 25.66 -9.35 2.18
C ASP A 233 25.60 -9.24 3.71
N GLY A 234 24.42 -8.91 4.25
CA GLY A 234 24.21 -8.75 5.69
C GLY A 234 24.21 -10.07 6.47
N PRO A 235 24.22 -10.02 7.81
CA PRO A 235 24.19 -11.20 8.65
C PRO A 235 22.87 -11.98 8.49
N THR A 236 22.96 -13.30 8.60
CA THR A 236 21.81 -14.21 8.62
C THR A 236 21.32 -14.53 10.04
N SER A 237 21.96 -13.97 11.08
CA SER A 237 21.53 -14.16 12.46
C SER A 237 20.18 -13.48 12.72
N ARG A 238 19.31 -14.18 13.42
CA ARG A 238 17.98 -13.69 13.79
C ARG A 238 18.08 -12.74 14.99
N LEU A 239 17.13 -11.83 15.14
CA LEU A 239 17.03 -10.98 16.34
C LEU A 239 16.80 -11.84 17.59
N VAL A 240 16.02 -12.91 17.46
CA VAL A 240 15.84 -13.92 18.52
C VAL A 240 17.17 -14.57 18.93
N ASP A 241 18.05 -14.84 17.96
CA ASP A 241 19.35 -15.45 18.24
C ASP A 241 20.24 -14.46 19.03
N LEU A 242 20.22 -13.17 18.67
CA LEU A 242 20.91 -12.11 19.42
C LEU A 242 20.37 -11.93 20.85
N GLU A 243 19.06 -12.01 21.02
CA GLU A 243 18.43 -11.95 22.35
C GLU A 243 18.88 -13.13 23.22
N ARG A 244 18.94 -14.32 22.63
CA ARG A 244 19.44 -15.53 23.31
C ARG A 244 20.92 -15.40 23.70
N GLU A 245 21.76 -14.88 22.81
CA GLU A 245 23.18 -14.60 23.12
C GLU A 245 23.35 -13.63 24.30
N ARG A 246 22.43 -12.67 24.44
CA ARG A 246 22.39 -11.72 25.55
C ARG A 246 21.73 -12.27 26.83
N GLY A 247 21.29 -13.53 26.83
CA GLY A 247 20.62 -14.16 27.97
C GLY A 247 19.16 -13.76 28.16
N LEU A 248 18.56 -13.08 27.19
CA LEU A 248 17.14 -12.74 27.21
C LEU A 248 16.33 -13.99 26.79
N ASN A 249 15.60 -14.55 27.75
CA ASN A 249 14.86 -15.79 27.52
C ASN A 249 13.55 -15.47 26.76
N VAL A 250 13.56 -15.71 25.44
CA VAL A 250 12.35 -15.67 24.62
C VAL A 250 11.54 -16.93 24.97
N GLN A 251 10.56 -16.78 25.87
CA GLN A 251 9.72 -17.90 26.27
C GLN A 251 8.97 -18.43 25.05
N ARG A 252 9.09 -19.73 24.80
CA ARG A 252 8.19 -20.45 23.90
C ARG A 252 6.83 -20.54 24.61
N THR A 253 5.91 -19.66 24.29
CA THR A 253 4.50 -19.86 24.66
C THR A 253 3.97 -21.05 23.87
N VAL A 254 3.72 -22.14 24.59
CA VAL A 254 3.15 -23.42 24.12
C VAL A 254 1.75 -23.23 23.56
#